data_AF-A0A349BQW3-F1
#
_entry.id   AF-A0A349BQW3-F1
#
_cell.length_a   1.000
_cell.length_b   1.000
_cell.length_c   1.000
_cell.angle_alpha   90.00
_cell.angle_beta   90.00
_cell.angle_gamma   90.00
#
_symmetry.space_group_name_H-M   'P 1'
#
loop_
_entity.id
_entity.type
_entity.pdbx_description
1 polymer ?
#
loop_
_entity_poly.entity_id
_entity_poly.type
_entity_poly.pdbx_seq_one_letter_code
_entity_poly.pdbx_strand_id
1 'polypeptide(L)'
;MSGIDVLQNRYQFGMNTYNTIKLSYIQMLIKGQVMEKWGKNIFWVMQKYVFDNMVNRFGLNDLDYNPRHKTQYHIYNLVADSNIYKLKLADKKSTTIANLLKAFTHQSIPSLDTFVEVLERKIKLKLGLIIE
;
A
#
# COMPACT_ATOMS: atom_id res chain seq x y z
N MET A 1 11.24 -19.63 37.21
CA MET A 1 12.08 -19.41 36.02
C MET A 1 11.81 -18.00 35.53
N SER A 2 12.79 -17.11 35.63
CA SER A 2 12.68 -15.73 35.16
C SER A 2 12.76 -15.72 33.63
N GLY A 3 11.61 -15.51 32.98
CA GLY A 3 11.55 -15.32 31.52
C GLY A 3 12.34 -14.08 31.14
N ILE A 4 13.19 -14.20 30.11
CA ILE A 4 13.96 -13.09 29.56
C ILE A 4 12.98 -12.20 28.79
N ASP A 5 12.98 -10.89 29.07
CA ASP A 5 12.23 -9.89 28.31
C ASP A 5 12.83 -9.77 26.89
N VAL A 6 12.19 -10.43 25.94
CA VAL A 6 12.56 -10.43 24.52
C VAL A 6 12.32 -9.08 23.83
N LEU A 7 11.72 -8.09 24.50
CA LEU A 7 11.51 -6.75 23.95
C LEU A 7 12.76 -5.87 24.02
N GLN A 8 13.81 -6.28 24.74
CA GLN A 8 15.05 -5.49 24.87
C GLN A 8 15.99 -5.63 23.66
N ASN A 9 15.91 -6.73 22.91
CA ASN A 9 16.70 -6.98 21.70
C ASN A 9 15.82 -7.02 20.45
N ARG A 10 15.09 -5.92 20.18
CA ARG A 10 14.32 -5.81 18.95
C ARG A 10 15.27 -5.65 17.77
N TYR A 11 15.51 -6.75 17.05
CA TYR A 11 15.96 -6.66 15.66
C TYR A 11 15.01 -5.73 14.90
N GLN A 12 15.53 -4.59 14.42
CA GLN A 12 14.74 -3.60 13.67
C GLN A 12 14.55 -4.06 12.23
N PHE A 13 13.82 -5.16 12.02
CA PHE A 13 13.33 -5.49 10.68
C PHE A 13 12.09 -4.64 10.40
N GLY A 14 12.18 -3.77 9.39
CA GLY A 14 11.03 -3.08 8.85
C GLY A 14 10.02 -4.08 8.26
N MET A 15 8.74 -3.72 8.29
CA MET A 15 7.71 -4.53 7.63
C MET A 15 7.98 -4.57 6.12
N ASN A 16 7.87 -5.75 5.49
CA ASN A 16 7.95 -5.92 4.02
C ASN A 16 6.69 -5.35 3.33
N THR A 17 6.45 -4.07 3.58
CA THR A 17 5.24 -3.32 3.25
C THR A 17 5.03 -3.30 1.74
N TYR A 18 6.13 -3.15 0.98
CA TYR A 18 6.06 -3.05 -0.47
C TYR A 18 5.58 -4.35 -1.12
N ASN A 19 6.16 -5.49 -0.75
CA ASN A 19 5.77 -6.77 -1.33
C ASN A 19 4.32 -7.12 -0.97
N THR A 20 3.96 -6.95 0.30
CA THR A 20 2.60 -7.22 0.80
C THR A 20 1.57 -6.36 0.07
N ILE A 21 1.81 -5.06 -0.09
CA ILE A 21 0.90 -4.16 -0.79
C ILE A 21 0.74 -4.55 -2.25
N LYS A 22 1.82 -4.86 -2.98
CA LYS A 22 1.74 -5.28 -4.39
C LYS A 22 0.90 -6.54 -4.57
N LEU A 23 1.18 -7.58 -3.78
CA LEU A 23 0.42 -8.84 -3.84
C LEU A 23 -1.05 -8.61 -3.47
N SER A 24 -1.31 -7.81 -2.45
CA SER A 24 -2.67 -7.49 -2.01
C SER A 24 -3.43 -6.68 -3.06
N TYR A 25 -2.78 -5.73 -3.72
CA TYR A 25 -3.40 -4.89 -4.74
C TYR A 25 -3.85 -5.69 -5.97
N ILE A 26 -3.02 -6.64 -6.42
CA ILE A 26 -3.41 -7.56 -7.50
C ILE A 26 -4.61 -8.41 -7.09
N GLN A 27 -4.64 -8.91 -5.85
CA GLN A 27 -5.82 -9.62 -5.35
C GLN A 27 -7.07 -8.74 -5.29
N MET A 28 -6.94 -7.46 -4.93
CA MET A 28 -8.04 -6.49 -4.95
C MET A 28 -8.63 -6.34 -6.35
N LEU A 29 -7.78 -6.26 -7.37
CA LEU A 29 -8.24 -6.20 -8.75
C LEU A 29 -8.94 -7.49 -9.18
N ILE A 30 -8.29 -8.64 -9.02
CA ILE A 30 -8.82 -9.92 -9.51
C ILE A 30 -10.15 -10.26 -8.80
N LYS A 31 -10.17 -10.18 -7.47
CA LYS A 31 -11.38 -10.50 -6.70
C LYS A 31 -12.44 -9.43 -6.87
N GLY A 32 -12.06 -8.16 -6.92
CA GLY A 32 -13.01 -7.07 -7.13
C GLY A 32 -13.69 -7.13 -8.50
N GLN A 33 -12.99 -7.55 -9.56
CA GLN A 33 -13.58 -7.75 -10.90
C GLN A 33 -14.70 -8.79 -10.86
N VAL A 34 -14.44 -9.92 -10.21
CA VAL A 34 -15.42 -10.99 -10.05
C VAL A 34 -16.64 -10.48 -9.24
N MET A 35 -16.39 -9.78 -8.14
CA MET A 35 -17.45 -9.32 -7.24
C MET A 35 -18.30 -8.21 -7.87
N GLU A 36 -17.70 -7.27 -8.61
CA GLU A 36 -18.42 -6.27 -9.38
C GLU A 36 -19.31 -6.90 -10.44
N LYS A 37 -18.79 -7.87 -11.20
CA LYS A 37 -19.56 -8.59 -12.23
C LYS A 37 -20.74 -9.35 -11.63
N TRP A 38 -20.61 -9.89 -10.43
CA TRP A 38 -21.69 -10.57 -9.71
C TRP A 38 -22.60 -9.62 -8.92
N GLY A 39 -22.32 -8.31 -8.92
CA GLY A 39 -23.05 -7.32 -8.13
C GLY A 39 -22.90 -7.49 -6.61
N LYS A 40 -21.90 -8.23 -6.14
CA LYS A 40 -21.63 -8.52 -4.72
C LYS A 40 -20.59 -7.56 -4.15
N ASN A 41 -20.68 -7.29 -2.85
CA ASN A 41 -19.72 -6.45 -2.16
C ASN A 41 -18.52 -7.30 -1.69
N ILE A 42 -17.31 -6.74 -1.81
CA ILE A 42 -16.10 -7.23 -1.18
C ILE A 42 -15.58 -6.20 -0.18
N PHE A 43 -15.23 -6.67 1.01
CA PHE A 43 -14.73 -5.83 2.10
C PHE A 43 -13.27 -6.15 2.38
N TRP A 44 -12.43 -5.13 2.29
CA TRP A 44 -11.03 -5.18 2.64
C TRP A 44 -10.82 -4.56 4.02
N VAL A 45 -10.48 -5.40 4.98
CA VAL A 45 -10.18 -4.99 6.35
C VAL A 45 -8.67 -4.81 6.48
N MET A 46 -8.21 -3.60 6.80
CA MET A 46 -6.78 -3.32 6.91
C MET A 46 -6.46 -2.19 7.90
N GLN A 47 -5.21 -2.15 8.34
CA GLN A 47 -4.73 -1.08 9.19
C GLN A 47 -4.53 0.21 8.40
N LYS A 48 -4.74 1.36 9.06
CA LYS A 48 -4.57 2.69 8.44
C LYS A 48 -3.21 2.87 7.77
N TYR A 49 -2.13 2.48 8.44
CA TYR A 49 -0.78 2.55 7.87
C TYR A 49 -0.65 1.82 6.52
N VAL A 50 -1.23 0.62 6.41
CA VAL A 50 -1.18 -0.18 5.17
C VAL A 50 -2.01 0.46 4.07
N PHE A 51 -3.20 0.95 4.42
CA PHE A 51 -4.08 1.65 3.48
C PHE A 51 -3.43 2.91 2.93
N ASP A 52 -2.93 3.79 3.80
CA ASP A 52 -2.32 5.06 3.42
C ASP A 52 -1.08 4.82 2.52
N ASN A 53 -0.26 3.81 2.81
CA ASN A 53 0.88 3.43 1.98
C ASN A 53 0.43 2.94 0.58
N MET A 54 -0.64 2.15 0.51
CA MET A 54 -1.21 1.68 -0.76
C MET A 54 -1.72 2.87 -1.59
N VAL A 55 -2.49 3.77 -0.98
CA VAL A 55 -3.03 4.97 -1.64
C VAL A 55 -1.91 5.83 -2.22
N ASN A 56 -0.90 6.15 -1.41
CA ASN A 56 0.22 6.98 -1.83
C ASN A 56 1.04 6.30 -2.94
N ARG A 57 1.26 4.99 -2.83
CA ARG A 57 2.10 4.24 -3.77
C ARG A 57 1.48 4.10 -5.15
N PHE A 58 0.17 3.92 -5.22
CA PHE A 58 -0.56 3.74 -6.47
C PHE A 58 -1.24 5.03 -6.96
N GLY A 59 -1.05 6.15 -6.24
CA GLY A 59 -1.66 7.44 -6.59
C GLY A 59 -3.19 7.36 -6.65
N LEU A 60 -3.80 6.62 -5.71
CA LEU A 60 -5.23 6.37 -5.73
C LEU A 60 -6.00 7.62 -5.29
N ASN A 61 -6.91 8.07 -6.13
CA ASN A 61 -7.81 9.18 -5.85
C ASN A 61 -9.26 8.68 -5.87
N ASP A 62 -10.22 9.56 -5.58
CA ASP A 62 -11.66 9.26 -5.65
C ASP A 62 -12.09 8.06 -4.78
N LEU A 63 -11.56 7.98 -3.56
CA LEU A 63 -11.79 6.85 -2.63
C LEU A 63 -12.88 7.10 -1.60
N ASP A 64 -13.61 8.21 -1.70
CA ASP A 64 -14.67 8.52 -0.74
C ASP A 64 -15.72 7.41 -0.67
N TYR A 65 -16.29 7.27 0.53
CA TYR A 65 -17.20 6.18 0.79
C TYR A 65 -18.49 6.35 -0.01
N ASN A 66 -18.79 5.34 -0.82
CA ASN A 66 -20.02 5.21 -1.58
C ASN A 66 -20.55 3.79 -1.39
N PRO A 67 -21.73 3.61 -0.79
CA PRO A 67 -22.29 2.28 -0.54
C PRO A 67 -22.67 1.52 -1.81
N ARG A 68 -22.74 2.20 -2.97
CA ARG A 68 -23.00 1.56 -4.27
C ARG A 68 -21.77 0.90 -4.88
N HIS A 69 -20.57 1.34 -4.49
CA HIS A 69 -19.34 0.68 -4.90
C HIS A 69 -19.27 -0.73 -4.33
N LYS A 70 -18.71 -1.65 -5.11
CA LYS A 70 -18.62 -3.07 -4.70
C LYS A 70 -17.33 -3.38 -3.97
N THR A 71 -16.29 -2.57 -4.17
CA THR A 71 -15.04 -2.67 -3.42
C THR A 71 -15.05 -1.68 -2.26
N GLN A 72 -15.08 -2.21 -1.04
CA GLN A 72 -15.21 -1.43 0.20
C GLN A 72 -13.98 -1.66 1.08
N TYR A 73 -13.45 -0.60 1.66
CA TYR A 73 -12.33 -0.63 2.61
C TYR A 73 -12.83 -0.24 3.99
N HIS A 74 -12.61 -1.12 4.96
CA HIS A 74 -12.82 -0.82 6.37
C HIS A 74 -11.45 -0.70 7.04
N ILE A 75 -11.11 0.53 7.42
CA ILE A 75 -9.77 0.91 7.85
C ILE A 75 -9.77 0.99 9.37
N TYR A 76 -8.83 0.31 10.01
CA TYR A 76 -8.77 0.20 11.47
C TYR A 76 -7.46 0.74 12.03
N ASN A 77 -7.54 1.26 13.26
CA ASN A 77 -6.39 1.50 14.12
C ASN A 77 -6.34 0.41 15.21
N LEU A 78 -5.12 0.10 15.67
CA LEU A 78 -4.94 -0.65 16.91
C LEU A 78 -4.94 0.34 18.07
N VAL A 79 -5.83 0.11 19.03
CA VAL A 79 -5.94 0.91 20.25
C VAL A 79 -5.68 -0.01 21.43
N ALA A 80 -4.80 0.43 22.34
CA ALA A 80 -4.55 -0.32 23.57
C ALA A 80 -5.80 -0.32 24.45
N ASP A 81 -6.15 -1.50 24.95
CA ASP A 81 -7.20 -1.69 25.94
C ASP A 81 -6.68 -2.64 27.03
N SER A 82 -6.26 -2.04 28.14
CA SER A 82 -5.63 -2.75 29.24
C SER A 82 -4.40 -3.55 28.76
N ASN A 83 -4.46 -4.88 28.80
CA ASN A 83 -3.36 -5.78 28.41
C ASN A 83 -3.48 -6.32 26.98
N ILE A 84 -4.47 -5.87 26.21
CA ILE A 84 -4.69 -6.29 24.81
C ILE A 84 -4.78 -5.10 23.88
N TYR A 85 -4.65 -5.35 22.57
CA TYR A 85 -4.96 -4.34 21.55
C TYR A 85 -6.27 -4.71 20.86
N LYS A 86 -7.14 -3.71 20.67
CA LYS A 86 -8.41 -3.85 19.96
C LYS A 86 -8.38 -3.05 18.65
N LEU A 87 -9.09 -3.57 17.64
CA LEU A 87 -9.31 -2.85 16.40
C LEU A 87 -10.42 -1.82 16.60
N LYS A 88 -10.10 -0.54 16.40
CA LYS A 88 -11.07 0.55 16.34
C LYS A 88 -11.23 0.99 14.90
N LEU A 89 -12.46 0.97 14.39
CA LEU A 89 -12.74 1.48 13.04
C LEU A 89 -12.32 2.95 12.99
N ALA A 90 -11.43 3.27 12.07
CA ALA A 90 -10.88 4.59 11.86
C ALA A 90 -11.58 5.30 10.70
N ASP A 91 -11.80 4.59 9.60
CA ASP A 91 -12.40 5.16 8.39
C ASP A 91 -13.06 4.09 7.51
N LYS A 92 -13.93 4.52 6.61
CA LYS A 92 -14.46 3.71 5.51
C LYS A 92 -14.20 4.42 4.20
N LYS A 93 -13.70 3.66 3.23
CA LYS A 93 -13.42 4.13 1.88
C LYS A 93 -13.98 3.13 0.88
N SER A 94 -14.16 3.54 -0.36
CA SER A 94 -14.73 2.67 -1.38
C SER A 94 -14.22 3.02 -2.76
N THR A 95 -14.27 2.08 -3.70
CA THR A 95 -13.78 2.31 -5.05
C THR A 95 -14.43 1.38 -6.07
N THR A 96 -14.17 1.64 -7.35
CA THR A 96 -14.48 0.72 -8.45
C THR A 96 -13.22 0.07 -8.97
N ILE A 97 -13.34 -1.07 -9.64
CA ILE A 97 -12.22 -1.68 -10.34
C ILE A 97 -11.65 -0.75 -11.41
N ALA A 98 -12.51 -0.03 -12.13
CA ALA A 98 -12.07 0.95 -13.11
C ALA A 98 -11.13 1.99 -12.49
N ASN A 99 -11.45 2.48 -11.29
CA ASN A 99 -10.58 3.42 -10.57
C ASN A 99 -9.26 2.76 -10.12
N LEU A 100 -9.29 1.52 -9.63
CA LEU A 100 -8.08 0.78 -9.27
C LEU A 100 -7.16 0.51 -10.48
N LEU A 101 -7.70 0.33 -11.68
CA LEU A 101 -6.92 0.15 -12.90
C LEU A 101 -6.25 1.44 -13.39
N LYS A 102 -6.74 2.64 -12.98
CA LYS A 102 -6.09 3.91 -13.32
C LYS A 102 -4.64 3.97 -12.84
N ALA A 103 -4.36 3.36 -11.67
CA ALA A 103 -3.02 3.27 -11.09
C ALA A 103 -1.97 2.60 -12.00
N PHE A 104 -2.41 1.78 -12.96
CA PHE A 104 -1.53 1.08 -13.90
C PHE A 104 -1.46 1.73 -15.28
N THR A 105 -2.33 2.70 -15.59
CA THR A 105 -2.47 3.27 -16.93
C THR A 105 -1.92 4.69 -17.04
N HIS A 106 -1.77 5.41 -15.92
CA HIS A 106 -1.39 6.83 -15.91
C HIS A 106 -0.13 7.11 -15.07
N GLN A 107 0.82 6.19 -15.01
CA GLN A 107 2.08 6.45 -14.32
C GLN A 107 2.93 7.44 -15.10
N SER A 108 3.44 8.47 -14.44
CA SER A 108 4.40 9.41 -15.03
C SER A 108 5.69 8.66 -15.33
N ILE A 109 5.88 8.28 -16.59
CA ILE A 109 7.13 7.68 -17.05
C ILE A 109 8.08 8.85 -17.37
N PRO A 110 9.27 8.93 -16.74
CA PRO A 110 10.25 9.95 -17.11
C PRO A 110 10.63 9.79 -18.58
N SER A 111 11.07 10.87 -19.24
CA SER A 111 11.64 10.73 -20.57
C SER A 111 12.86 9.82 -20.54
N LEU A 112 13.16 9.21 -21.68
CA LEU A 112 14.35 8.37 -21.81
C LEU A 112 15.61 9.14 -21.44
N ASP A 113 15.71 10.41 -21.86
CA ASP A 113 16.86 11.26 -21.59
C ASP A 113 17.04 11.51 -20.08
N THR A 114 15.96 11.88 -19.37
CA THR A 114 16.00 12.06 -17.91
C THR A 114 16.38 10.76 -17.20
N PHE A 115 15.89 9.62 -17.69
CA PHE A 115 16.25 8.32 -17.14
C PHE A 115 17.74 8.02 -17.33
N VAL A 116 18.27 8.22 -18.54
CA VAL A 116 19.69 8.00 -18.88
C VAL A 116 20.59 8.93 -18.06
N GLU A 117 20.26 10.22 -17.97
CA GLU A 117 21.03 11.19 -17.19
C GLU A 117 21.16 10.78 -15.71
N VAL A 118 20.04 10.39 -15.09
CA VAL A 118 20.01 9.92 -13.70
C VAL A 118 20.82 8.63 -13.53
N LEU A 119 20.75 7.73 -14.51
CA LEU A 119 21.47 6.46 -14.50
C LEU A 119 22.99 6.69 -14.61
N GLU A 120 23.43 7.50 -15.58
CA GLU A 120 24.83 7.86 -15.78
C GLU A 120 25.40 8.55 -14.54
N ARG A 121 24.65 9.51 -13.96
CA ARG A 121 25.04 10.17 -12.71
C ARG A 121 25.27 9.17 -11.58
N LYS A 122 24.38 8.18 -11.42
CA LYS A 122 24.52 7.13 -10.40
C LYS A 122 25.71 6.20 -10.66
N ILE A 123 26.00 5.90 -11.92
CA ILE A 123 27.15 5.08 -12.31
C ILE A 123 28.46 5.83 -12.01
N LYS A 124 28.58 7.09 -12.44
CA LYS A 124 29.75 7.95 -12.18
C LYS A 124 30.03 8.10 -10.68
N LEU A 125 29.00 8.37 -9.89
CA LEU A 125 29.08 8.44 -8.42
C LEU A 125 29.62 7.15 -7.78
N LYS A 126 29.25 5.97 -8.31
CA LYS A 126 29.72 4.68 -7.78
C LYS A 126 31.13 4.31 -8.22
N LEU A 127 31.58 4.81 -9.36
CA LEU A 127 32.90 4.50 -9.91
C LEU A 127 33.99 5.49 -9.48
N GLY A 128 33.65 6.53 -8.72
CA GLY A 128 34.60 7.58 -8.32
C GLY A 128 35.16 8.38 -9.51
N LEU A 129 34.53 8.25 -10.69
CA LEU A 129 34.93 8.94 -11.91
C LEU A 129 34.42 10.37 -11.86
N ILE A 130 35.11 11.21 -11.08
CA ILE A 130 35.12 12.65 -11.31
C ILE A 130 35.99 12.84 -12.55
N ILE A 131 35.39 13.31 -13.64
CA ILE A 131 36.12 13.76 -14.83
C ILE A 131 35.97 15.27 -14.86
N GLU A 132 37.12 15.95 -14.90
CA GLU A 132 37.29 17.41 -15.04
C GLU A 132 36.58 17.98 -16.28
#